data_AF-A0A842MIR9-F1
#
_entry.id   AF-A0A842MIR9-F1
#
_cell.length_a   1.000
_cell.length_b   1.000
_cell.length_c   1.000
_cell.angle_alpha   90.00
_cell.angle_beta   90.00
_cell.angle_gamma   90.00
#
_symmetry.space_group_name_H-M   'P 1'
#
loop_
_entity.id
_entity.type
_entity.pdbx_description
1 polymer ?
#
loop_
_entity_poly.entity_id
_entity_poly.type
_entity_poly.pdbx_seq_one_letter_code
_entity_poly.pdbx_strand_id
1 'polypeptide(L)'
;MLPSELLVARIKGGRICPGYLSTEGADRILATRLISLYSKSLGKKKSEISGAAKKIESEGNDFRVVRGLCALLDRLSVFEVRSPVDPQALRESLFSHGAPVLDEGKRREALGHTAARFGIDPEEMLGYIWADLPDERVLASFSEPSPDDLLASYNLSLTQTLLFRATFLEISVKGNPRSILSAVKRLGLMYSIRSVDGDSASITVEGPTSMIKLTERYGTSIAKLLPHILESKAWEIRAQISRGAFGRKRLLDFCLSSSDGISFPESQRRDEGYDSFVEDSFARRFRALETRWTLLREPGLISTPAGILIPDFAFELDGRRIYLEIVGFWTPEYLEKKISKLNSLPAGFGLIVAVNRSLASADRFRRAGTNIVEFDDEVPLRPILEFLEEIEKSISKEGAKRLQNVKIEPVSDVVDLAETAAGLGVPCETLVERLAESPPKGYLLAGKYLISERTISELRRILSTERSLGAIEEKFRALGVADVIPVLTRLGYSVRWTGLSPGSAEVLKK
;
A
#
# COMPACT_ATOMS: atom_id res chain seq x y z
N MET A 1 10.48 -16.77 1.23
CA MET A 1 11.37 -17.20 2.34
C MET A 1 11.32 -18.71 2.54
N LEU A 2 12.45 -19.34 2.85
CA LEU A 2 12.55 -20.76 3.21
C LEU A 2 12.47 -20.91 4.74
N PRO A 3 12.14 -22.12 5.24
CA PRO A 3 12.38 -22.46 6.64
C PRO A 3 13.86 -22.27 7.02
N SER A 4 14.11 -21.81 8.25
CA SER A 4 15.47 -21.47 8.72
C SER A 4 16.45 -22.66 8.67
N GLU A 5 15.95 -23.87 8.86
CA GLU A 5 16.70 -25.12 8.81
C GLU A 5 17.18 -25.50 7.41
N LEU A 6 16.55 -24.96 6.36
CA LEU A 6 16.94 -25.16 4.97
C LEU A 6 17.91 -24.07 4.47
N LEU A 7 18.34 -23.14 5.32
CA LEU A 7 19.30 -22.11 4.95
C LEU A 7 20.67 -22.73 4.62
N VAL A 8 21.07 -22.62 3.35
CA VAL A 8 22.40 -23.01 2.87
C VAL A 8 23.29 -21.78 2.78
N ALA A 9 24.24 -21.66 3.71
CA ALA A 9 25.24 -20.60 3.70
C ALA A 9 26.56 -21.07 4.31
N ARG A 10 27.68 -20.55 3.79
CA ARG A 10 29.04 -20.79 4.28
C ARG A 10 29.56 -19.56 5.02
N ILE A 11 30.45 -19.77 5.98
CA ILE A 11 31.13 -18.67 6.68
C ILE A 11 32.59 -18.66 6.24
N LYS A 12 33.08 -17.51 5.76
CA LYS A 12 34.49 -17.32 5.39
C LYS A 12 34.96 -15.96 5.91
N GLY A 13 35.98 -15.96 6.77
CA GLY A 13 36.60 -14.72 7.26
C GLY A 13 35.63 -13.75 7.96
N GLY A 14 34.63 -14.25 8.70
CA GLY A 14 33.62 -13.41 9.35
C GLY A 14 32.44 -12.99 8.47
N ARG A 15 32.50 -13.28 7.16
CA ARG A 15 31.38 -13.07 6.23
C ARG A 15 30.52 -14.31 6.06
N ILE A 16 29.22 -14.12 5.87
CA ILE A 16 28.28 -15.18 5.51
C ILE A 16 27.96 -15.09 4.01
N CYS A 17 28.15 -16.21 3.31
CA CYS A 17 27.97 -16.33 1.87
C CYS A 17 26.86 -17.36 1.59
N PRO A 18 25.70 -16.95 1.06
CA PRO A 18 24.66 -17.88 0.62
C PRO A 18 25.17 -18.85 -0.45
N GLY A 19 24.69 -20.08 -0.41
CA GLY A 19 24.90 -21.06 -1.50
C GLY A 19 23.89 -20.82 -2.62
N TYR A 20 24.07 -19.74 -3.39
CA TYR A 20 23.24 -19.45 -4.54
C TYR A 20 23.35 -20.54 -5.60
N LEU A 21 22.23 -20.82 -6.26
CA LEU A 21 22.15 -21.76 -7.36
C LEU A 21 22.34 -21.03 -8.69
N SER A 22 23.04 -21.70 -9.61
CA SER A 22 23.27 -21.20 -10.97
C SER A 22 22.14 -21.63 -11.91
N THR A 23 21.79 -20.77 -12.87
CA THR A 23 20.91 -21.12 -14.00
C THR A 23 21.58 -22.03 -15.02
N GLU A 24 22.76 -22.57 -14.73
CA GLU A 24 23.51 -23.48 -15.60
C GLU A 24 23.97 -24.74 -14.86
N GLY A 25 24.33 -25.77 -15.62
CA GLY A 25 24.95 -26.98 -15.07
C GLY A 25 24.01 -27.83 -14.21
N ALA A 26 24.55 -28.36 -13.10
CA ALA A 26 23.89 -29.35 -12.26
C ALA A 26 22.61 -28.82 -11.57
N ASP A 27 22.60 -27.55 -11.17
CA ASP A 27 21.47 -26.93 -10.48
C ASP A 27 20.23 -26.85 -11.39
N ARG A 28 20.42 -26.49 -12.67
CA ARG A 28 19.35 -26.47 -13.67
C ARG A 28 18.80 -27.86 -13.96
N ILE A 29 19.67 -28.87 -14.02
CA ILE A 29 19.26 -30.27 -14.20
C ILE A 29 18.41 -30.73 -13.00
N LEU A 30 18.83 -30.40 -11.78
CA LEU A 30 18.10 -30.71 -10.56
C LEU A 30 16.72 -30.04 -10.54
N ALA A 31 16.65 -28.73 -10.85
CA ALA A 31 15.40 -27.99 -10.94
C ALA A 31 14.45 -28.60 -11.97
N THR A 32 14.94 -28.88 -13.18
CA THR A 32 14.16 -29.49 -14.27
C THR A 32 13.57 -30.85 -13.84
N ARG A 33 14.37 -31.67 -13.15
CA ARG A 33 13.93 -32.98 -12.68
C ARG A 33 12.86 -32.88 -11.60
N LEU A 34 13.01 -31.95 -10.66
CA LEU A 34 12.01 -31.73 -9.61
C LEU A 34 10.71 -31.15 -10.18
N ILE A 35 10.79 -30.23 -11.15
CA ILE A 35 9.61 -29.73 -11.87
C ILE A 35 8.90 -30.88 -12.56
N SER A 36 9.63 -31.69 -13.33
CA SER A 36 9.06 -32.86 -14.02
C SER A 36 8.41 -33.87 -13.07
N LEU A 37 8.97 -34.04 -11.86
CA LEU A 37 8.36 -34.88 -10.82
C LEU A 37 6.97 -34.35 -10.44
N TYR A 38 6.81 -33.06 -10.19
CA TYR A 38 5.51 -32.47 -9.82
C TYR A 38 4.52 -32.53 -11.00
N SER A 39 4.93 -32.17 -12.21
CA SER A 39 4.07 -32.22 -13.41
C SER A 39 3.54 -33.64 -13.69
N LYS A 40 4.35 -34.68 -13.43
CA LYS A 40 3.95 -36.09 -13.60
C LYS A 40 3.15 -36.65 -12.42
N SER A 41 3.02 -35.92 -11.33
CA SER A 41 2.39 -36.38 -10.08
C SER A 41 0.99 -35.81 -9.85
N LEU A 42 0.35 -35.23 -10.88
CA LEU A 42 -1.05 -34.83 -10.79
C LEU A 42 -1.92 -36.03 -10.38
N GLY A 43 -2.78 -35.83 -9.38
CA GLY A 43 -3.60 -36.88 -8.79
C GLY A 43 -2.88 -37.81 -7.80
N LYS A 44 -1.60 -37.58 -7.49
CA LYS A 44 -0.85 -38.32 -6.46
C LYS A 44 -0.88 -37.61 -5.10
N LYS A 45 -0.66 -38.38 -4.03
CA LYS A 45 -0.56 -37.84 -2.67
C LYS A 45 0.75 -37.09 -2.47
N LYS A 46 0.75 -36.08 -1.60
CA LYS A 46 1.94 -35.32 -1.25
C LYS A 46 3.06 -36.20 -0.66
N SER A 47 2.71 -37.24 0.08
CA SER A 47 3.66 -38.22 0.63
C SER A 47 4.39 -39.01 -0.46
N GLU A 48 3.70 -39.39 -1.53
CA GLU A 48 4.30 -40.06 -2.70
C GLU A 48 5.30 -39.13 -3.41
N ILE A 49 4.91 -37.87 -3.62
CA ILE A 49 5.77 -36.85 -4.24
C ILE A 49 7.01 -36.61 -3.38
N SER A 50 6.82 -36.42 -2.07
CA SER A 50 7.91 -36.23 -1.10
C SER A 50 8.83 -37.44 -1.04
N GLY A 51 8.28 -38.67 -1.10
CA GLY A 51 9.04 -39.91 -1.16
C GLY A 51 9.88 -40.02 -2.43
N ALA A 52 9.34 -39.61 -3.58
CA ALA A 52 10.07 -39.56 -4.85
C ALA A 52 11.17 -38.48 -4.84
N ALA A 53 10.90 -37.29 -4.28
CA ALA A 53 11.89 -36.24 -4.10
C ALA A 53 13.04 -36.68 -3.17
N LYS A 54 12.75 -37.48 -2.13
CA LYS A 54 13.76 -38.05 -1.23
C LYS A 54 14.71 -39.03 -1.94
N LYS A 55 14.26 -39.71 -2.99
CA LYS A 55 15.16 -40.52 -3.84
C LYS A 55 16.18 -39.63 -4.56
N ILE A 56 15.74 -38.48 -5.09
CA ILE A 56 16.61 -37.49 -5.74
C ILE A 56 17.61 -36.89 -4.73
N GLU A 57 17.17 -36.63 -3.49
CA GLU A 57 18.04 -36.22 -2.37
C GLU A 57 19.16 -37.23 -2.12
N SER A 58 18.87 -38.53 -2.23
CA SER A 58 19.84 -39.61 -1.94
C SER A 58 20.92 -39.80 -3.00
N GLU A 59 20.84 -39.09 -4.13
CA GLU A 59 21.78 -39.20 -5.27
C GLU A 59 22.97 -38.22 -5.17
N GLY A 60 23.29 -37.73 -3.96
CA GLY A 60 24.43 -36.85 -3.72
C GLY A 60 24.12 -35.35 -3.79
N ASN A 61 22.84 -34.98 -3.89
CA ASN A 61 22.40 -33.59 -3.81
C ASN A 61 22.34 -33.10 -2.35
N ASP A 62 22.61 -31.82 -2.08
CA ASP A 62 22.40 -31.26 -0.73
C ASP A 62 20.91 -31.30 -0.39
N PHE A 63 20.53 -32.05 0.64
CA PHE A 63 19.14 -32.22 1.03
C PHE A 63 18.41 -30.90 1.30
N ARG A 64 19.12 -29.87 1.76
CA ARG A 64 18.52 -28.54 2.03
C ARG A 64 18.12 -27.85 0.74
N VAL A 65 18.91 -28.02 -0.32
CA VAL A 65 18.59 -27.49 -1.66
C VAL A 65 17.38 -28.20 -2.23
N VAL A 66 17.37 -29.55 -2.23
CA VAL A 66 16.24 -30.34 -2.76
C VAL A 66 14.94 -30.01 -2.04
N ARG A 67 14.96 -30.02 -0.70
CA ARG A 67 13.79 -29.69 0.10
C ARG A 67 13.38 -28.23 -0.04
N GLY A 68 14.34 -27.31 -0.21
CA GLY A 68 14.06 -25.90 -0.45
C GLY A 68 13.37 -25.66 -1.79
N LEU A 69 13.81 -26.33 -2.85
CA LEU A 69 13.15 -26.30 -4.16
C LEU A 69 11.76 -26.93 -4.10
N CYS A 70 11.60 -28.09 -3.42
CA CYS A 70 10.29 -28.70 -3.20
C CYS A 70 9.34 -27.77 -2.45
N ALA A 71 9.81 -27.06 -1.42
CA ALA A 71 9.00 -26.10 -0.68
C ALA A 71 8.53 -24.91 -1.53
N LEU A 72 9.24 -24.57 -2.61
CA LEU A 72 8.78 -23.58 -3.59
C LEU A 72 7.77 -24.18 -4.56
N LEU A 73 8.01 -25.39 -5.06
CA LEU A 73 7.08 -26.11 -5.93
C LEU A 73 5.74 -26.39 -5.22
N ASP A 74 5.77 -26.69 -3.92
CA ASP A 74 4.59 -26.81 -3.07
C ASP A 74 3.74 -25.53 -3.05
N ARG A 75 4.35 -24.33 -3.15
CA ARG A 75 3.61 -23.05 -3.21
C ARG A 75 2.97 -22.79 -4.56
N LEU A 76 3.50 -23.43 -5.60
CA LEU A 76 2.94 -23.42 -6.96
C LEU A 76 1.95 -24.58 -7.16
N SER A 77 1.62 -25.31 -6.10
CA SER A 77 0.76 -26.49 -6.12
C SER A 77 -0.51 -26.23 -5.32
N VAL A 78 -1.64 -26.76 -5.80
CA VAL A 78 -2.89 -26.82 -5.05
C VAL A 78 -3.11 -28.26 -4.61
N PHE A 79 -3.09 -28.48 -3.30
CA PHE A 79 -3.35 -29.78 -2.69
C PHE A 79 -4.76 -29.80 -2.10
N GLU A 80 -5.57 -30.76 -2.53
CA GLU A 80 -6.96 -30.90 -2.12
C GLU A 80 -7.19 -32.17 -1.29
N VAL A 81 -8.23 -32.13 -0.47
CA VAL A 81 -8.72 -33.32 0.24
C VAL A 81 -9.61 -34.09 -0.71
N ARG A 82 -9.19 -35.30 -1.11
CA ARG A 82 -10.01 -36.20 -1.93
C ARG A 82 -10.69 -37.24 -1.05
N SER A 83 -11.90 -36.91 -0.62
CA SER A 83 -12.77 -37.79 0.14
C SER A 83 -14.24 -37.45 -0.18
N PRO A 84 -15.13 -38.44 -0.38
CA PRO A 84 -16.56 -38.18 -0.58
C PRO A 84 -17.25 -37.67 0.69
N VAL A 85 -16.62 -37.84 1.86
CA VAL A 85 -17.13 -37.45 3.17
C VAL A 85 -16.07 -36.69 3.96
N ASP A 86 -16.48 -35.92 4.98
CA ASP A 86 -15.54 -35.24 5.86
C ASP A 86 -14.67 -36.25 6.63
N PRO A 87 -13.32 -36.26 6.44
CA PRO A 87 -12.43 -37.19 7.13
C PRO A 87 -12.47 -37.07 8.65
N GLN A 88 -12.74 -35.88 9.19
CA GLN A 88 -12.85 -35.68 10.64
C GLN A 88 -14.10 -36.40 11.19
N ALA A 89 -15.28 -36.17 10.61
CA ALA A 89 -16.51 -36.88 10.99
C ALA A 89 -16.37 -38.41 10.84
N LEU A 90 -15.66 -38.87 9.81
CA LEU A 90 -15.38 -40.29 9.59
C LEU A 90 -14.54 -40.89 10.73
N ARG A 91 -13.48 -40.18 11.16
CA ARG A 91 -12.65 -40.55 12.31
C ARG A 91 -13.44 -40.56 13.62
N GLU A 92 -14.26 -39.54 13.87
CA GLU A 92 -15.08 -39.46 15.08
C GLU A 92 -16.04 -40.64 15.19
N SER A 93 -16.73 -41.01 14.10
CA SER A 93 -17.63 -42.16 14.10
C SER A 93 -16.90 -43.51 14.15
N LEU A 94 -15.72 -43.62 13.53
CA LEU A 94 -14.95 -44.87 13.61
C LEU A 94 -14.42 -45.06 15.02
N PHE A 95 -13.86 -44.02 15.64
CA PHE A 95 -13.24 -44.10 16.97
C PHE A 95 -14.25 -44.05 18.12
N SER A 96 -15.51 -43.70 17.88
CA SER A 96 -16.57 -43.80 18.90
C SER A 96 -16.91 -45.24 19.32
N HIS A 97 -16.43 -46.26 18.59
CA HIS A 97 -16.54 -47.67 18.99
C HIS A 97 -15.74 -47.98 20.28
N GLY A 98 -14.93 -47.04 20.77
CA GLY A 98 -14.36 -47.08 22.11
C GLY A 98 -13.03 -47.83 22.18
N ALA A 99 -13.03 -48.99 22.85
CA ALA A 99 -11.80 -49.71 23.17
C ALA A 99 -11.00 -50.11 21.90
N PRO A 100 -9.65 -50.18 21.98
CA PRO A 100 -8.83 -50.67 20.87
C PRO A 100 -9.35 -52.04 20.39
N VAL A 101 -9.67 -52.12 19.10
CA VAL A 101 -10.13 -53.36 18.48
C VAL A 101 -8.92 -54.23 18.17
N LEU A 102 -8.74 -55.32 18.94
CA LEU A 102 -7.58 -56.23 18.83
C LEU A 102 -7.84 -57.45 17.94
N ASP A 103 -9.08 -57.62 17.46
CA ASP A 103 -9.51 -58.76 16.65
C ASP A 103 -9.90 -58.31 15.23
N GLU A 104 -9.43 -59.06 14.21
CA GLU A 104 -9.68 -58.75 12.79
C GLU A 104 -11.16 -58.89 12.39
N GLY A 105 -11.94 -59.74 13.06
CA GLY A 105 -13.38 -59.84 12.85
C GLY A 105 -14.09 -58.58 13.33
N LYS A 106 -13.81 -58.17 14.57
CA LYS A 106 -14.34 -56.93 15.16
C LYS A 106 -13.87 -55.67 14.40
N ARG A 107 -12.66 -55.69 13.83
CA ARG A 107 -12.15 -54.58 13.01
C ARG A 107 -13.00 -54.40 11.75
N ARG A 108 -13.27 -55.50 11.04
CA ARG A 108 -14.12 -55.50 9.85
C ARG A 108 -15.55 -55.05 10.16
N GLU A 109 -16.10 -55.48 11.30
CA GLU A 109 -17.43 -55.05 11.75
C GLU A 109 -17.49 -53.53 12.01
N ALA A 110 -16.53 -52.96 12.73
CA ALA A 110 -16.48 -51.52 13.02
C ALA A 110 -16.30 -50.66 11.76
N LEU A 111 -15.44 -51.11 10.83
CA LEU A 111 -15.27 -50.47 9.52
C LEU A 111 -16.57 -50.56 8.71
N GLY A 112 -17.19 -51.73 8.64
CA GLY A 112 -18.45 -51.94 7.92
C GLY A 112 -19.60 -51.09 8.46
N HIS A 113 -19.77 -51.02 9.77
CA HIS A 113 -20.80 -50.21 10.41
C HIS A 113 -20.60 -48.70 10.14
N THR A 114 -19.35 -48.23 10.24
CA THR A 114 -19.03 -46.82 9.96
C THR A 114 -19.22 -46.50 8.48
N ALA A 115 -18.73 -47.35 7.58
CA ALA A 115 -18.86 -47.17 6.14
C ALA A 115 -20.33 -47.13 5.70
N ALA A 116 -21.18 -48.02 6.24
CA ALA A 116 -22.62 -48.03 6.00
C ALA A 116 -23.30 -46.72 6.45
N ARG A 117 -22.89 -46.16 7.60
CA ARG A 117 -23.42 -44.88 8.10
C ARG A 117 -23.14 -43.71 7.16
N PHE A 118 -21.98 -43.71 6.49
CA PHE A 118 -21.54 -42.65 5.59
C PHE A 118 -21.83 -42.94 4.11
N GLY A 119 -22.39 -44.11 3.78
CA GLY A 119 -22.72 -44.50 2.41
C GLY A 119 -21.48 -44.74 1.53
N ILE A 120 -20.38 -45.21 2.10
CA ILE A 120 -19.11 -45.48 1.40
C ILE A 120 -18.76 -46.97 1.46
N ASP A 121 -17.86 -47.41 0.58
CA ASP A 121 -17.32 -48.78 0.61
C ASP A 121 -16.36 -48.95 1.82
N PRO A 122 -16.55 -49.97 2.68
CA PRO A 122 -15.62 -50.28 3.78
C PRO A 122 -14.15 -50.45 3.36
N GLU A 123 -13.90 -50.98 2.16
CA GLU A 123 -12.53 -51.18 1.65
C GLU A 123 -11.88 -49.85 1.22
N GLU A 124 -12.67 -48.91 0.70
CA GLU A 124 -12.20 -47.57 0.30
C GLU A 124 -12.09 -46.62 1.50
N MET A 125 -12.87 -46.86 2.55
CA MET A 125 -12.93 -46.04 3.76
C MET A 125 -11.55 -45.75 4.35
N LEU A 126 -10.66 -46.75 4.40
CA LEU A 126 -9.31 -46.59 4.94
C LEU A 126 -8.48 -45.52 4.20
N GLY A 127 -8.76 -45.31 2.91
CA GLY A 127 -8.14 -44.27 2.10
C GLY A 127 -8.60 -42.85 2.43
N TYR A 128 -9.77 -42.69 3.07
CA TYR A 128 -10.40 -41.40 3.36
C TYR A 128 -10.16 -40.89 4.77
N ILE A 129 -9.95 -41.77 5.75
CA ILE A 129 -9.82 -41.45 7.19
C ILE A 129 -8.82 -40.32 7.46
N TRP A 130 -7.72 -40.29 6.72
CA TRP A 130 -6.62 -39.36 6.90
C TRP A 130 -6.40 -38.43 5.70
N ALA A 131 -7.35 -38.38 4.76
CA ALA A 131 -7.19 -37.63 3.51
C ALA A 131 -7.03 -36.10 3.73
N ASP A 132 -7.38 -35.60 4.90
CA ASP A 132 -7.22 -34.21 5.33
C ASP A 132 -5.80 -33.86 5.83
N LEU A 133 -4.99 -34.86 6.20
CA LEU A 133 -3.61 -34.66 6.64
C LEU A 133 -2.74 -34.09 5.51
N PRO A 134 -1.83 -33.15 5.79
CA PRO A 134 -1.04 -32.47 4.75
C PRO A 134 -0.32 -33.41 3.76
N ASP A 135 0.20 -34.52 4.26
CA ASP A 135 0.94 -35.50 3.46
C ASP A 135 0.02 -36.44 2.64
N GLU A 136 -1.24 -36.57 3.03
CA GLU A 136 -2.23 -37.42 2.35
C GLU A 136 -3.07 -36.67 1.31
N ARG A 137 -3.01 -35.34 1.32
CA ARG A 137 -3.68 -34.50 0.32
C ARG A 137 -3.14 -34.77 -1.08
N VAL A 138 -4.03 -34.67 -2.06
CA VAL A 138 -3.76 -35.00 -3.45
C VAL A 138 -3.43 -33.73 -4.23
N LEU A 139 -2.41 -33.79 -5.08
CA LEU A 139 -2.05 -32.70 -5.99
C LEU A 139 -3.14 -32.53 -7.06
N ALA A 140 -3.94 -31.47 -6.95
CA ALA A 140 -5.05 -31.16 -7.85
C ALA A 140 -4.57 -30.42 -9.10
N SER A 141 -3.73 -29.39 -8.89
CA SER A 141 -3.15 -28.59 -9.96
C SER A 141 -1.74 -28.13 -9.59
N PHE A 142 -0.92 -27.90 -10.61
CA PHE A 142 0.44 -27.42 -10.45
C PHE A 142 0.74 -26.36 -11.52
N SER A 143 1.19 -25.19 -11.09
CA SER A 143 1.64 -24.11 -11.97
C SER A 143 3.13 -24.30 -12.25
N GLU A 144 3.43 -24.96 -13.38
CA GLU A 144 4.80 -25.30 -13.78
C GLU A 144 5.66 -24.06 -14.05
N PRO A 145 6.70 -23.78 -13.24
CA PRO A 145 7.64 -22.69 -13.50
C PRO A 145 8.70 -23.13 -14.52
N SER A 146 9.39 -22.17 -15.15
CA SER A 146 10.64 -22.51 -15.83
C SER A 146 11.72 -22.91 -14.79
N PRO A 147 12.70 -23.75 -15.16
CA PRO A 147 13.82 -24.08 -14.27
C PRO A 147 14.55 -22.84 -13.77
N ASP A 148 14.71 -21.85 -14.65
CA ASP A 148 15.47 -20.63 -14.35
C ASP A 148 14.70 -19.75 -13.35
N ASP A 149 13.37 -19.64 -13.50
CA ASP A 149 12.49 -18.93 -12.55
C ASP A 149 12.47 -19.59 -11.17
N LEU A 150 12.48 -20.93 -11.12
CA LEU A 150 12.51 -21.68 -9.86
C LEU A 150 13.83 -21.44 -9.11
N LEU A 151 14.95 -21.47 -9.82
CA LEU A 151 16.29 -21.21 -9.27
C LEU A 151 16.42 -19.76 -8.79
N ALA A 152 15.94 -18.81 -9.59
CA ALA A 152 15.88 -17.40 -9.22
C ALA A 152 15.03 -17.18 -7.95
N SER A 153 13.86 -17.82 -7.89
CA SER A 153 12.97 -17.79 -6.72
C SER A 153 13.59 -18.43 -5.47
N TYR A 154 14.40 -19.48 -5.66
CA TYR A 154 15.21 -20.07 -4.60
C TYR A 154 16.26 -19.10 -4.09
N ASN A 155 17.03 -18.46 -4.96
CA ASN A 155 18.04 -17.47 -4.57
C ASN A 155 17.40 -16.30 -3.81
N LEU A 156 16.27 -15.77 -4.29
CA LEU A 156 15.50 -14.76 -3.56
C LEU A 156 15.10 -15.26 -2.18
N SER A 157 14.46 -16.43 -2.11
CA SER A 157 13.99 -16.97 -0.84
C SER A 157 15.14 -17.26 0.13
N LEU A 158 16.30 -17.69 -0.36
CA LEU A 158 17.52 -17.92 0.41
C LEU A 158 18.04 -16.61 1.02
N THR A 159 18.16 -15.54 0.21
CA THR A 159 18.58 -14.22 0.68
C THR A 159 17.60 -13.63 1.69
N GLN A 160 16.30 -13.72 1.43
CA GLN A 160 15.28 -13.27 2.38
C GLN A 160 15.39 -14.02 3.72
N THR A 161 15.62 -15.34 3.68
CA THR A 161 15.79 -16.16 4.89
C THR A 161 17.04 -15.78 5.66
N LEU A 162 18.11 -15.38 4.97
CA LEU A 162 19.30 -14.85 5.60
C LEU A 162 19.02 -13.48 6.26
N LEU A 163 18.38 -12.57 5.54
CA LEU A 163 18.03 -11.22 6.01
C LEU A 163 17.02 -11.21 7.15
N PHE A 164 16.22 -12.27 7.31
CA PHE A 164 15.34 -12.45 8.47
C PHE A 164 16.09 -12.35 9.81
N ARG A 165 17.39 -12.67 9.84
CA ARG A 165 18.24 -12.56 11.04
C ARG A 165 19.14 -11.32 11.03
N ALA A 166 18.88 -10.37 10.15
CA ALA A 166 19.63 -9.12 10.08
C ALA A 166 19.27 -8.20 11.27
N THR A 167 20.29 -7.64 11.91
CA THR A 167 20.12 -6.59 12.93
C THR A 167 20.34 -5.19 12.37
N PHE A 168 21.05 -5.12 11.24
CA PHE A 168 21.39 -3.92 10.53
C PHE A 168 21.35 -4.22 9.02
N LEU A 169 20.81 -3.29 8.25
CA LEU A 169 20.78 -3.34 6.79
C LEU A 169 21.13 -1.96 6.24
N GLU A 170 22.14 -1.89 5.39
CA GLU A 170 22.53 -0.72 4.63
C GLU A 170 22.24 -1.00 3.15
N ILE A 171 21.58 -0.05 2.51
CA ILE A 171 21.09 -0.14 1.15
C ILE A 171 21.60 1.08 0.41
N SER A 172 22.35 0.84 -0.66
CA SER A 172 22.73 1.86 -1.63
C SER A 172 22.04 1.53 -2.94
N VAL A 173 21.19 2.42 -3.44
CA VAL A 173 20.46 2.20 -4.69
C VAL A 173 20.64 3.35 -5.67
N LYS A 174 20.58 3.02 -6.95
CA LYS A 174 20.46 3.94 -8.07
C LYS A 174 19.35 3.45 -8.99
N GLY A 175 18.36 4.30 -9.24
CA GLY A 175 17.11 3.90 -9.89
C GLY A 175 16.04 3.58 -8.86
N ASN A 176 14.98 4.37 -8.85
CA ASN A 176 13.76 4.13 -8.06
C ASN A 176 13.91 4.20 -6.52
N PRO A 177 14.64 5.18 -5.94
CA PRO A 177 14.78 5.30 -4.49
C PRO A 177 13.44 5.55 -3.77
N ARG A 178 12.47 6.19 -4.45
CA ARG A 178 11.15 6.47 -3.88
C ARG A 178 10.39 5.18 -3.55
N SER A 179 10.32 4.22 -4.47
CA SER A 179 9.62 2.95 -4.23
C SER A 179 10.16 2.20 -3.02
N ILE A 180 11.50 2.19 -2.85
CA ILE A 180 12.15 1.55 -1.71
C ILE A 180 11.81 2.29 -0.41
N LEU A 181 11.87 3.62 -0.41
CA LEU A 181 11.53 4.41 0.78
C LEU A 181 10.06 4.21 1.18
N SER A 182 9.15 4.18 0.21
CA SER A 182 7.75 3.84 0.44
C SER A 182 7.59 2.43 1.02
N ALA A 183 8.32 1.44 0.50
CA ALA A 183 8.31 0.09 1.04
C ALA A 183 8.87 0.03 2.47
N VAL A 184 9.92 0.79 2.78
CA VAL A 184 10.48 0.90 4.12
C VAL A 184 9.45 1.45 5.12
N LYS A 185 8.69 2.49 4.74
CA LYS A 185 7.60 3.04 5.56
C LYS A 185 6.47 2.02 5.75
N ARG A 186 5.99 1.41 4.65
CA ARG A 186 4.95 0.36 4.68
C ARG A 186 5.28 -0.81 5.57
N LEU A 187 6.54 -1.23 5.58
CA LEU A 187 7.01 -2.38 6.35
C LEU A 187 7.24 -2.05 7.83
N GLY A 188 6.98 -0.79 8.25
CA GLY A 188 7.16 -0.32 9.62
C GLY A 188 8.62 -0.37 10.07
N LEU A 189 9.55 -0.18 9.15
CA LEU A 189 10.98 -0.29 9.42
C LEU A 189 11.51 1.03 9.99
N MET A 190 12.41 0.94 10.97
CA MET A 190 13.17 2.08 11.46
C MET A 190 14.34 2.34 10.52
N TYR A 191 14.30 3.48 9.85
CA TYR A 191 15.28 3.85 8.84
C TYR A 191 15.92 5.21 9.06
N SER A 192 17.12 5.37 8.54
CA SER A 192 17.76 6.67 8.36
C SER A 192 18.31 6.81 6.95
N ILE A 193 18.06 7.96 6.35
CA ILE A 193 18.52 8.30 5.00
C ILE A 193 19.76 9.17 5.15
N ARG A 194 20.89 8.71 4.64
CA ARG A 194 22.17 9.43 4.75
C ARG A 194 22.38 10.43 3.62
N SER A 195 21.97 10.05 2.41
CA SER A 195 22.03 10.91 1.23
C SER A 195 20.98 10.51 0.22
N VAL A 196 20.48 11.51 -0.50
CA VAL A 196 19.73 11.35 -1.74
C VAL A 196 20.32 12.34 -2.73
N ASP A 197 20.79 11.83 -3.87
CA ASP A 197 21.36 12.63 -4.95
C ASP A 197 20.73 12.20 -6.27
N GLY A 198 19.79 13.01 -6.77
CA GLY A 198 18.96 12.70 -7.92
C GLY A 198 18.23 11.36 -7.76
N ASP A 199 18.66 10.37 -8.54
CA ASP A 199 18.09 9.01 -8.59
C ASP A 199 18.87 8.00 -7.72
N SER A 200 19.78 8.47 -6.88
CA SER A 200 20.56 7.63 -5.97
C SER A 200 20.21 7.90 -4.51
N ALA A 201 20.14 6.87 -3.68
CA ALA A 201 19.87 7.00 -2.25
C ALA A 201 20.71 6.02 -1.43
N SER A 202 21.11 6.45 -0.23
CA SER A 202 21.71 5.60 0.78
C SER A 202 20.83 5.56 2.03
N ILE A 203 20.27 4.37 2.28
CA ILE A 203 19.27 4.10 3.31
C ILE A 203 19.88 3.09 4.28
N THR A 204 19.72 3.33 5.57
CA THR A 204 20.05 2.38 6.62
C THR A 204 18.77 2.00 7.34
N VAL A 205 18.61 0.71 7.63
CA VAL A 205 17.52 0.14 8.42
C VAL A 205 18.16 -0.52 9.63
N GLU A 206 17.83 0.00 10.81
CA GLU A 206 18.39 -0.46 12.09
C GLU A 206 17.26 -1.14 12.87
N GLY A 207 17.48 -2.34 13.40
CA GLY A 207 16.52 -2.98 14.30
C GLY A 207 16.65 -2.44 15.73
N PRO A 208 15.62 -2.61 16.58
CA PRO A 208 15.74 -2.31 18.00
C PRO A 208 16.85 -3.20 18.60
N THR A 209 17.93 -2.61 19.11
CA THR A 209 19.00 -3.35 19.82
C THR A 209 18.48 -4.00 21.11
N SER A 210 17.39 -3.49 21.67
CA SER A 210 16.83 -3.85 22.99
C SER A 210 15.65 -4.83 22.95
N MET A 211 15.00 -5.08 21.81
CA MET A 211 13.74 -5.85 21.76
C MET A 211 13.90 -7.29 21.27
N ILE A 212 14.38 -8.17 22.14
CA ILE A 212 14.69 -9.59 21.87
C ILE A 212 13.46 -10.43 21.42
N LYS A 213 12.22 -9.98 21.67
CA LYS A 213 10.98 -10.71 21.30
C LYS A 213 10.27 -10.20 20.03
N LEU A 214 10.65 -9.04 19.50
CA LEU A 214 10.05 -8.45 18.28
C LEU A 214 10.92 -8.63 17.02
N THR A 215 12.08 -9.27 17.15
CA THR A 215 13.08 -9.44 16.06
C THR A 215 12.60 -10.30 14.91
N GLU A 216 11.68 -11.25 15.10
CA GLU A 216 11.19 -12.10 14.00
C GLU A 216 10.22 -11.37 13.07
N ARG A 217 9.27 -10.61 13.64
CA ARG A 217 8.37 -9.75 12.84
C ARG A 217 9.16 -8.68 12.10
N TYR A 218 10.09 -8.03 12.80
CA TYR A 218 10.95 -7.01 12.21
C TYR A 218 11.89 -7.58 11.14
N GLY A 219 12.51 -8.74 11.40
CA GLY A 219 13.34 -9.45 10.43
C GLY A 219 12.57 -9.88 9.18
N THR A 220 11.30 -10.29 9.34
CA THR A 220 10.40 -10.56 8.22
C THR A 220 10.17 -9.29 7.37
N SER A 221 9.94 -8.14 8.01
CA SER A 221 9.82 -6.85 7.32
C SER A 221 11.10 -6.50 6.56
N ILE A 222 12.29 -6.65 7.15
CA ILE A 222 13.57 -6.42 6.45
C ILE A 222 13.67 -7.32 5.21
N ALA A 223 13.36 -8.60 5.35
CA ALA A 223 13.45 -9.55 4.25
C ALA A 223 12.42 -9.27 3.13
N LYS A 224 11.24 -8.71 3.46
CA LYS A 224 10.25 -8.25 2.48
C LYS A 224 10.68 -7.00 1.70
N LEU A 225 11.69 -6.27 2.17
CA LEU A 225 12.23 -5.12 1.45
C LEU A 225 13.05 -5.53 0.22
N LEU A 226 13.66 -6.72 0.25
CA LEU A 226 14.60 -7.17 -0.78
C LEU A 226 14.02 -7.10 -2.21
N PRO A 227 12.81 -7.60 -2.54
CA PRO A 227 12.24 -7.47 -3.87
C PRO A 227 12.21 -6.02 -4.40
N HIS A 228 11.89 -5.04 -3.55
CA HIS A 228 11.88 -3.63 -3.92
C HIS A 228 13.28 -3.07 -4.21
N ILE A 229 14.31 -3.59 -3.53
CA ILE A 229 15.71 -3.20 -3.78
C ILE A 229 16.18 -3.78 -5.12
N LEU A 230 15.78 -5.01 -5.44
CA LEU A 230 16.16 -5.71 -6.66
C LEU A 230 15.59 -5.07 -7.94
N GLU A 231 14.53 -4.26 -7.81
CA GLU A 231 13.95 -3.48 -8.92
C GLU A 231 14.82 -2.30 -9.38
N SER A 232 15.80 -1.88 -8.57
CA SER A 232 16.71 -0.79 -8.92
C SER A 232 17.70 -1.21 -10.01
N LYS A 233 18.09 -0.26 -10.87
CA LYS A 233 19.08 -0.50 -11.93
C LYS A 233 20.44 -0.92 -11.39
N ALA A 234 20.83 -0.34 -10.26
CA ALA A 234 22.03 -0.70 -9.54
C ALA A 234 21.74 -0.64 -8.04
N TRP A 235 22.20 -1.64 -7.30
CA TRP A 235 21.99 -1.73 -5.86
C TRP A 235 23.14 -2.46 -5.17
N GLU A 236 23.40 -2.09 -3.92
CA GLU A 236 24.29 -2.78 -2.99
C GLU A 236 23.59 -2.87 -1.64
N ILE A 237 23.64 -4.06 -1.04
CA ILE A 237 23.10 -4.36 0.26
C ILE A 237 24.25 -4.84 1.15
N ARG A 238 24.38 -4.25 2.33
CA ARG A 238 25.26 -4.73 3.39
C ARG A 238 24.43 -4.99 4.64
N ALA A 239 24.54 -6.18 5.22
CA ALA A 239 23.77 -6.56 6.40
C ALA A 239 24.65 -7.18 7.47
N GLN A 240 24.29 -6.98 8.72
CA GLN A 240 24.86 -7.71 9.85
C GLN A 240 23.89 -8.78 10.31
N ILE A 241 24.28 -10.05 10.13
CA ILE A 241 23.45 -11.21 10.42
C ILE A 241 23.81 -11.76 11.80
N SER A 242 22.82 -11.84 12.69
CA SER A 242 23.00 -12.45 14.01
C SER A 242 22.85 -13.97 13.94
N ARG A 243 23.87 -14.71 14.39
CA ARG A 243 23.85 -16.18 14.46
C ARG A 243 24.33 -16.67 15.83
N GLY A 244 23.55 -17.55 16.45
CA GLY A 244 23.87 -18.18 17.73
C GLY A 244 22.66 -18.27 18.67
N ALA A 245 22.74 -19.16 19.67
CA ALA A 245 21.76 -19.22 20.76
C ALA A 245 22.07 -18.17 21.85
N PHE A 246 21.12 -17.93 22.75
CA PHE A 246 21.23 -16.96 23.85
C PHE A 246 22.62 -17.05 24.53
N GLY A 247 23.32 -15.90 24.62
CA GLY A 247 24.62 -15.76 25.27
C GLY A 247 25.87 -15.87 24.37
N ARG A 248 25.76 -16.38 23.13
CA ARG A 248 26.89 -16.43 22.16
C ARG A 248 26.44 -16.00 20.76
N LYS A 249 25.89 -14.79 20.64
CA LYS A 249 25.53 -14.20 19.34
C LYS A 249 26.80 -13.70 18.64
N ARG A 250 27.11 -14.28 17.49
CA ARG A 250 28.13 -13.74 16.57
C ARG A 250 27.43 -12.93 15.50
N LEU A 251 27.94 -11.73 15.24
CA LEU A 251 27.56 -10.94 14.07
C LEU A 251 28.45 -11.34 12.90
N LEU A 252 27.81 -11.60 11.76
CA LEU A 252 28.47 -11.96 10.50
C LEU A 252 28.08 -10.94 9.44
N ASP A 253 29.05 -10.50 8.65
CA ASP A 253 28.79 -9.55 7.59
C ASP A 253 28.27 -10.27 6.33
N PHE A 254 27.25 -9.70 5.72
CA PHE A 254 26.70 -10.11 4.43
C PHE A 254 26.77 -8.93 3.48
N CYS A 255 27.26 -9.15 2.27
CA CYS A 255 27.24 -8.17 1.19
C CYS A 255 26.67 -8.83 -0.06
N LEU A 256 25.85 -8.09 -0.79
CA LEU A 256 25.31 -8.49 -2.08
C LEU A 256 25.13 -7.25 -2.95
N SER A 257 25.47 -7.34 -4.23
CA SER A 257 25.35 -6.25 -5.19
C SER A 257 24.75 -6.72 -6.51
N SER A 258 24.19 -5.78 -7.27
CA SER A 258 23.73 -6.04 -8.64
C SER A 258 24.85 -6.52 -9.58
N SER A 259 26.13 -6.28 -9.24
CA SER A 259 27.29 -6.76 -10.00
C SER A 259 27.70 -8.21 -9.70
N ASP A 260 27.10 -8.87 -8.71
CA ASP A 260 27.46 -10.24 -8.33
C ASP A 260 26.94 -11.30 -9.32
N GLY A 261 26.09 -10.91 -10.28
CA GLY A 261 25.58 -11.80 -11.33
C GLY A 261 24.60 -12.88 -10.83
N ILE A 262 24.04 -12.72 -9.63
CA ILE A 262 23.08 -13.66 -9.06
C ILE A 262 21.70 -13.46 -9.70
N SER A 263 21.11 -14.55 -10.18
CA SER A 263 19.77 -14.52 -10.77
C SER A 263 18.70 -14.42 -9.67
N PHE A 264 17.81 -13.44 -9.83
CA PHE A 264 16.63 -13.18 -8.99
C PHE A 264 15.40 -13.04 -9.90
N PRO A 265 14.18 -13.34 -9.40
CA PRO A 265 12.99 -13.30 -10.24
C PRO A 265 12.66 -11.86 -10.64
N GLU A 266 12.12 -11.68 -11.83
CA GLU A 266 11.59 -10.38 -12.25
C GLU A 266 10.39 -10.00 -11.38
N SER A 267 10.36 -8.74 -10.91
CA SER A 267 9.33 -8.29 -9.97
C SER A 267 7.96 -8.23 -10.64
N GLN A 268 7.00 -8.97 -10.07
CA GLN A 268 5.58 -8.73 -10.33
C GLN A 268 5.13 -7.57 -9.43
N ARG A 269 4.83 -6.41 -10.04
CA ARG A 269 4.23 -5.28 -9.33
C ARG A 269 2.97 -5.74 -8.61
N ARG A 270 3.02 -5.82 -7.28
CA ARG A 270 1.82 -5.89 -6.46
C ARG A 270 1.57 -4.49 -5.93
N ASP A 271 0.44 -3.91 -6.28
CA ASP A 271 -0.09 -2.74 -5.59
C ASP A 271 -0.47 -3.20 -4.18
N GLU A 272 0.43 -3.02 -3.22
CA GLU A 272 0.20 -3.38 -1.83
C GLU A 272 -0.21 -2.12 -1.04
N GLY A 273 -1.24 -2.27 -0.17
CA GLY A 273 -2.06 -1.19 0.41
C GLY A 273 -1.39 -0.24 1.42
N TYR A 274 -2.10 0.12 2.50
CA TYR A 274 -1.64 1.10 3.50
C TYR A 274 -0.65 0.50 4.50
N ASP A 275 0.23 1.36 5.00
CA ASP A 275 1.37 1.06 5.86
C ASP A 275 0.95 0.63 7.28
N SER A 276 -0.13 1.23 7.78
CA SER A 276 -0.71 0.91 9.09
C SER A 276 -2.25 1.03 9.06
N PHE A 277 -2.92 0.31 9.96
CA PHE A 277 -4.37 0.47 10.17
C PHE A 277 -4.74 1.92 10.51
N VAL A 278 -3.87 2.62 11.24
CA VAL A 278 -4.07 4.02 11.65
C VAL A 278 -4.07 4.95 10.44
N GLU A 279 -3.11 4.79 9.53
CA GLU A 279 -3.02 5.58 8.30
C GLU A 279 -4.15 5.27 7.32
N ASP A 280 -4.52 4.00 7.15
CA ASP A 280 -5.66 3.60 6.31
C ASP A 280 -6.97 4.20 6.85
N SER A 281 -7.20 4.02 8.16
CA SER A 281 -8.38 4.57 8.83
C SER A 281 -8.44 6.09 8.66
N PHE A 282 -7.33 6.79 8.92
CA PHE A 282 -7.25 8.24 8.72
C PHE A 282 -7.57 8.65 7.29
N ALA A 283 -6.90 8.07 6.29
CA ALA A 283 -7.07 8.43 4.89
C ALA A 283 -8.49 8.18 4.39
N ARG A 284 -9.09 7.05 4.77
CA ARG A 284 -10.49 6.73 4.44
C ARG A 284 -11.45 7.72 5.05
N ARG A 285 -11.32 7.98 6.36
CA ARG A 285 -12.23 8.89 7.07
C ARG A 285 -12.07 10.34 6.60
N PHE A 286 -10.85 10.79 6.29
CA PHE A 286 -10.62 12.13 5.76
C PHE A 286 -11.26 12.30 4.38
N ARG A 287 -11.09 11.33 3.46
CA ARG A 287 -11.69 11.40 2.13
C ARG A 287 -13.22 11.35 2.15
N ALA A 288 -13.80 10.63 3.10
CA ALA A 288 -15.26 10.56 3.27
C ALA A 288 -15.91 11.91 3.65
N LEU A 289 -15.13 12.90 4.10
CA LEU A 289 -15.63 14.24 4.43
C LEU A 289 -15.75 15.17 3.22
N GLU A 290 -15.23 14.79 2.05
CA GLU A 290 -15.31 15.57 0.81
C GLU A 290 -14.88 17.04 0.96
N THR A 291 -13.84 17.28 1.76
CA THR A 291 -13.28 18.63 1.95
C THR A 291 -12.65 19.17 0.67
N ARG A 292 -12.39 20.48 0.62
CA ARG A 292 -11.67 21.13 -0.49
C ARG A 292 -10.20 20.68 -0.60
N TRP A 293 -9.63 20.15 0.47
CA TRP A 293 -8.23 19.70 0.50
C TRP A 293 -8.04 18.36 -0.18
N THR A 294 -7.07 18.29 -1.08
CA THR A 294 -6.64 17.02 -1.69
C THR A 294 -5.63 16.33 -0.76
N LEU A 295 -5.95 15.11 -0.33
CA LEU A 295 -5.07 14.30 0.50
C LEU A 295 -4.12 13.44 -0.38
N LEU A 296 -2.84 13.77 -0.35
CA LEU A 296 -1.76 13.02 -0.99
C LEU A 296 -1.08 12.10 0.02
N ARG A 297 -0.78 10.86 -0.37
CA ARG A 297 0.08 9.94 0.37
C ARG A 297 1.53 10.12 -0.04
N GLU A 298 2.45 9.97 0.91
CA GLU A 298 3.89 10.00 0.69
C GLU A 298 4.32 11.14 -0.27
N PRO A 299 4.00 12.39 0.06
CA PRO A 299 3.98 13.53 -0.87
C PRO A 299 5.37 13.92 -1.42
N GLY A 300 6.43 13.31 -0.88
CA GLY A 300 7.80 13.50 -1.32
C GLY A 300 8.80 13.54 -0.17
N LEU A 301 10.06 13.78 -0.52
CA LEU A 301 11.16 13.91 0.42
C LEU A 301 11.32 15.38 0.83
N ILE A 302 11.51 15.63 2.12
CA ILE A 302 11.84 16.95 2.67
C ILE A 302 13.28 16.91 3.19
N SER A 303 14.14 17.73 2.58
CA SER A 303 15.51 17.93 3.06
C SER A 303 15.51 18.84 4.28
N THR A 304 16.11 18.39 5.37
CA THR A 304 16.31 19.17 6.61
C THR A 304 17.80 19.20 6.97
N PRO A 305 18.27 20.17 7.77
CA PRO A 305 19.65 20.18 8.27
C PRO A 305 20.04 18.89 9.02
N ALA A 306 19.09 18.21 9.67
CA ALA A 306 19.31 16.95 10.39
C ALA A 306 19.10 15.69 9.51
N GLY A 307 18.93 15.87 8.20
CA GLY A 307 18.78 14.79 7.22
C GLY A 307 17.43 14.83 6.49
N ILE A 308 17.04 13.72 5.87
CA ILE A 308 15.81 13.65 5.06
C ILE A 308 14.64 13.14 5.91
N LEU A 309 13.50 13.81 5.77
CA LEU A 309 12.20 13.48 6.36
C LEU A 309 11.22 13.10 5.25
N ILE A 310 10.38 12.09 5.50
CA ILE A 310 9.31 11.68 4.59
C ILE A 310 7.99 11.75 5.36
N PRO A 311 7.11 12.73 5.06
CA PRO A 311 5.78 12.80 5.64
C PRO A 311 4.90 11.60 5.26
N ASP A 312 3.95 11.22 6.10
CA ASP A 312 2.92 10.23 5.77
C ASP A 312 1.92 10.78 4.75
N PHE A 313 1.46 12.02 4.97
CA PHE A 313 0.49 12.69 4.10
C PHE A 313 0.87 14.14 3.80
N ALA A 314 0.26 14.68 2.73
CA ALA A 314 0.09 16.11 2.55
C ALA A 314 -1.36 16.45 2.20
N PHE A 315 -1.81 17.61 2.66
CA PHE A 315 -3.02 18.29 2.23
C PHE A 315 -2.63 19.38 1.25
N GLU A 316 -3.30 19.43 0.10
CA GLU A 316 -3.12 20.48 -0.91
C GLU A 316 -4.41 21.26 -1.17
N LEU A 317 -4.28 22.58 -1.22
CA LEU A 317 -5.33 23.51 -1.63
C LEU A 317 -4.68 24.76 -2.23
N ASP A 318 -5.04 25.13 -3.46
CA ASP A 318 -4.61 26.37 -4.14
C ASP A 318 -3.10 26.65 -4.07
N GLY A 319 -2.27 25.61 -4.25
CA GLY A 319 -0.81 25.70 -4.21
C GLY A 319 -0.21 25.78 -2.79
N ARG A 320 -1.02 25.85 -1.74
CA ARG A 320 -0.59 25.64 -0.35
C ARG A 320 -0.55 24.15 -0.05
N ARG A 321 0.56 23.71 0.55
CA ARG A 321 0.78 22.32 0.95
C ARG A 321 1.10 22.26 2.44
N ILE A 322 0.33 21.44 3.16
CA ILE A 322 0.51 21.17 4.59
C ILE A 322 0.77 19.69 4.77
N TYR A 323 1.83 19.32 5.48
CA TYR A 323 2.22 17.95 5.71
C TYR A 323 1.61 17.40 7.01
N LEU A 324 1.41 16.09 7.06
CA LEU A 324 1.05 15.36 8.28
C LEU A 324 2.03 14.20 8.47
N GLU A 325 2.57 14.11 9.67
CA GLU A 325 3.37 12.97 10.12
C GLU A 325 2.70 12.31 11.32
N ILE A 326 2.47 11.00 11.24
CA ILE A 326 1.91 10.17 12.30
C ILE A 326 3.06 9.44 13.01
N VAL A 327 3.18 9.67 14.30
CA VAL A 327 4.23 9.13 15.17
C VAL A 327 3.62 8.09 16.10
N GLY A 328 3.73 6.82 15.70
CA GLY A 328 3.35 5.65 16.48
C GLY A 328 4.47 5.08 17.36
N PHE A 329 4.33 3.82 17.80
CA PHE A 329 5.27 3.17 18.72
C PHE A 329 6.63 2.90 18.06
N TRP A 330 7.68 3.58 18.54
CA TRP A 330 9.07 3.42 18.08
C TRP A 330 10.04 3.32 19.27
N THR A 331 11.29 2.91 19.02
CA THR A 331 12.31 2.93 20.08
C THR A 331 12.64 4.37 20.50
N PRO A 332 13.09 4.59 21.75
CA PRO A 332 13.50 5.92 22.21
C PRO A 332 14.57 6.54 21.30
N GLU A 333 15.56 5.77 20.86
CA GLU A 333 16.66 6.27 20.03
C GLU A 333 16.19 6.68 18.63
N TYR A 334 15.23 5.93 18.04
CA TYR A 334 14.64 6.27 16.76
C TYR A 334 13.76 7.53 16.88
N LEU A 335 13.01 7.62 17.97
CA LEU A 335 12.17 8.77 18.27
C LEU A 335 13.01 10.05 18.39
N GLU A 336 14.14 10.02 19.08
CA GLU A 336 15.05 11.17 19.21
C GLU A 336 15.62 11.63 17.86
N LYS A 337 16.04 10.69 16.99
CA LYS A 337 16.47 11.02 15.61
C LYS A 337 15.34 11.69 14.82
N LYS A 338 14.10 11.19 14.95
CA LYS A 338 12.92 11.75 14.28
C LYS A 338 12.57 13.14 14.81
N ILE A 339 12.58 13.32 16.13
CA ILE A 339 12.38 14.62 16.80
C ILE A 339 13.42 15.64 16.34
N SER A 340 14.70 15.26 16.25
CA SER A 340 15.77 16.15 15.77
C SER A 340 15.49 16.68 14.35
N LYS A 341 15.03 15.82 13.43
CA LYS A 341 14.63 16.21 12.08
C LYS A 341 13.45 17.17 12.07
N LEU A 342 12.39 16.84 12.79
CA LEU A 342 11.20 17.68 12.93
C LEU A 342 11.56 19.06 13.50
N ASN A 343 12.41 19.10 14.52
CA ASN A 343 12.86 20.31 15.19
C ASN A 343 13.84 21.16 14.36
N SER A 344 14.41 20.61 13.28
CA SER A 344 15.30 21.33 12.36
C SER A 344 14.56 22.00 11.20
N LEU A 345 13.23 21.82 11.11
CA LEU A 345 12.41 22.48 10.11
C LEU A 345 12.29 23.99 10.40
N PRO A 346 12.17 24.84 9.37
CA PRO A 346 11.94 26.28 9.55
C PRO A 346 10.67 26.56 10.36
N ALA A 347 10.67 27.65 11.13
CA ALA A 347 9.46 28.12 11.81
C ALA A 347 8.34 28.42 10.80
N GLY A 348 7.12 27.98 11.10
CA GLY A 348 5.98 28.11 10.19
C GLY A 348 5.99 27.15 9.00
N PHE A 349 6.88 26.15 8.99
CA PHE A 349 6.78 25.04 8.06
C PHE A 349 5.44 24.34 8.28
N GLY A 350 4.61 24.26 7.24
CA GLY A 350 3.26 23.72 7.32
C GLY A 350 3.27 22.22 7.59
N LEU A 351 3.40 21.83 8.86
CA LEU A 351 3.46 20.45 9.31
C LEU A 351 2.61 20.25 10.56
N ILE A 352 1.81 19.20 10.52
CA ILE A 352 1.05 18.66 11.64
C ILE A 352 1.75 17.37 12.08
N VAL A 353 1.94 17.18 13.38
CA VAL A 353 2.52 15.96 13.95
C VAL A 353 1.47 15.29 14.83
N ALA A 354 0.94 14.16 14.39
CA ALA A 354 0.06 13.33 15.20
C ALA A 354 0.91 12.38 16.06
N VAL A 355 0.80 12.44 17.39
CA VAL A 355 1.63 11.65 18.32
C VAL A 355 0.75 10.71 19.14
N ASN A 356 1.12 9.43 19.18
CA ASN A 356 0.42 8.47 20.03
C ASN A 356 0.66 8.78 21.52
N ARG A 357 -0.40 8.87 22.33
CA ARG A 357 -0.36 9.17 23.77
C ARG A 357 0.43 8.14 24.57
N SER A 358 0.55 6.91 24.09
CA SER A 358 1.37 5.88 24.72
C SER A 358 2.87 6.23 24.69
N LEU A 359 3.29 7.19 23.87
CA LEU A 359 4.65 7.70 23.84
C LEU A 359 4.81 8.76 24.94
N ALA A 360 5.69 8.49 25.89
CA ALA A 360 5.80 9.21 27.16
C ALA A 360 6.24 10.69 27.08
N SER A 361 6.19 11.39 25.94
CA SER A 361 6.52 12.82 25.87
C SER A 361 6.01 13.52 24.59
N ALA A 362 4.73 13.87 24.52
CA ALA A 362 4.25 14.84 23.53
C ALA A 362 4.96 16.20 23.66
N ASP A 363 5.40 16.57 24.87
CA ASP A 363 6.17 17.78 25.15
C ASP A 363 7.51 17.86 24.40
N ARG A 364 8.13 16.71 24.04
CA ARG A 364 9.38 16.70 23.25
C ARG A 364 9.18 17.19 21.81
N PHE A 365 7.95 17.15 21.31
CA PHE A 365 7.58 17.62 19.99
C PHE A 365 7.15 19.10 20.00
N ARG A 366 6.82 19.65 21.18
CA ARG A 366 6.35 21.03 21.34
C ARG A 366 7.50 22.02 21.14
N ARG A 367 7.62 22.54 19.92
CA ARG A 367 8.32 23.80 19.61
C ARG A 367 7.33 24.82 19.05
N ALA A 368 7.70 26.10 19.13
CA ALA A 368 6.93 27.20 18.57
C ALA A 368 6.62 26.97 17.08
N GLY A 369 5.34 26.84 16.73
CA GLY A 369 4.86 26.75 15.35
C GLY A 369 4.52 25.35 14.81
N THR A 370 4.71 24.27 15.59
CA THR A 370 4.33 22.90 15.18
C THR A 370 2.96 22.53 15.76
N ASN A 371 1.99 22.14 14.93
CA ASN A 371 0.68 21.69 15.40
C ASN A 371 0.74 20.23 15.80
N ILE A 372 0.57 19.95 17.08
CA ILE A 372 0.65 18.59 17.62
C ILE A 372 -0.74 18.10 17.93
N VAL A 373 -1.04 16.89 17.47
CA VAL A 373 -2.32 16.23 17.68
C VAL A 373 -2.06 14.91 18.42
N GLU A 374 -2.56 14.79 19.64
CA GLU A 374 -2.38 13.56 20.42
C GLU A 374 -3.49 12.55 20.10
N PHE A 375 -3.16 11.27 19.95
CA PHE A 375 -4.11 10.19 19.65
C PHE A 375 -3.83 8.90 20.41
N ASP A 376 -4.83 8.04 20.60
CA ASP A 376 -4.64 6.70 21.18
C ASP A 376 -4.57 5.64 20.06
N ASP A 377 -5.71 5.15 19.60
CA ASP A 377 -5.79 4.15 18.53
C ASP A 377 -5.99 4.77 17.14
N GLU A 378 -6.64 5.93 17.07
CA GLU A 378 -6.98 6.59 15.80
C GLU A 378 -6.67 8.09 15.83
N VAL A 379 -6.09 8.60 14.74
CA VAL A 379 -5.80 10.02 14.59
C VAL A 379 -7.10 10.83 14.51
N PRO A 380 -7.32 11.82 15.39
CA PRO A 380 -8.55 12.60 15.39
C PRO A 380 -8.57 13.59 14.22
N LEU A 381 -9.67 13.60 13.48
CA LEU A 381 -9.85 14.50 12.32
C LEU A 381 -10.12 15.94 12.74
N ARG A 382 -10.87 16.14 13.82
CA ARG A 382 -11.36 17.47 14.21
C ARG A 382 -10.24 18.51 14.41
N PRO A 383 -9.17 18.24 15.19
CA PRO A 383 -8.07 19.21 15.36
C PRO A 383 -7.34 19.53 14.05
N ILE A 384 -7.27 18.54 13.14
CA ILE A 384 -6.64 18.71 11.83
C ILE A 384 -7.51 19.60 10.95
N LEU A 385 -8.83 19.37 10.92
CA LEU A 385 -9.77 20.19 10.16
C LEU A 385 -9.81 21.62 10.67
N GLU A 386 -9.86 21.83 11.99
CA GLU A 386 -9.83 23.17 12.60
C GLU A 386 -8.57 23.93 12.15
N PHE A 387 -7.41 23.28 12.11
CA PHE A 387 -6.17 23.88 11.59
C PHE A 387 -6.23 24.18 10.08
N LEU A 388 -6.75 23.26 9.27
CA LEU A 388 -6.89 23.47 7.83
C LEU A 388 -7.87 24.61 7.51
N GLU A 389 -8.96 24.75 8.27
CA GLU A 389 -9.92 25.85 8.16
C GLU A 389 -9.30 27.22 8.51
N GLU A 390 -8.40 27.28 9.49
CA GLU A 390 -7.66 28.50 9.80
C GLU A 390 -6.78 28.93 8.62
N ILE A 391 -6.16 27.97 7.94
CA ILE A 391 -5.36 28.22 6.73
C ILE A 391 -6.26 28.67 5.58
N GLU A 392 -7.41 28.03 5.37
CA GLU A 392 -8.38 28.46 4.35
C GLU A 392 -8.83 29.91 4.57
N LYS A 393 -9.13 30.29 5.81
CA LYS A 393 -9.47 31.68 6.18
C LYS A 393 -8.31 32.63 5.88
N SER A 394 -7.06 32.20 6.11
CA SER A 394 -5.88 32.99 5.78
C SER A 394 -5.70 33.17 4.27
N ILE A 395 -5.87 32.10 3.48
CA ILE A 395 -5.82 32.15 2.00
C ILE A 395 -6.88 33.11 1.47
N SER A 396 -8.10 33.02 1.99
CA SER A 396 -9.21 33.88 1.60
C SER A 396 -8.94 35.36 1.93
N LYS A 397 -8.38 35.65 3.13
CA LYS A 397 -7.97 37.01 3.52
C LYS A 397 -6.84 37.56 2.66
N GLU A 398 -5.83 36.75 2.33
CA GLU A 398 -4.74 37.13 1.42
C GLU A 398 -5.28 37.43 0.01
N GLY A 399 -6.16 36.57 -0.50
CA GLY A 399 -6.85 36.76 -1.78
C GLY A 399 -7.67 38.05 -1.81
N ALA A 400 -8.49 38.28 -0.79
CA ALA A 400 -9.28 39.51 -0.66
C ALA A 400 -8.39 40.77 -0.61
N LYS A 401 -7.28 40.75 0.14
CA LYS A 401 -6.30 41.86 0.18
C LYS A 401 -5.64 42.11 -1.17
N ARG A 402 -5.20 41.06 -1.88
CA ARG A 402 -4.65 41.21 -3.24
C ARG A 402 -5.66 41.85 -4.17
N LEU A 403 -6.93 41.44 -4.04
CA LEU A 403 -8.00 41.98 -4.85
C LEU A 403 -8.31 43.43 -4.49
N GLN A 404 -8.18 43.91 -3.23
CA GLN A 404 -8.57 45.28 -2.81
C GLN A 404 -8.15 46.38 -3.80
N ASN A 405 -6.97 46.28 -4.40
CA ASN A 405 -6.45 47.28 -5.35
C ASN A 405 -6.66 46.94 -6.83
N VAL A 406 -7.25 45.79 -7.15
CA VAL A 406 -7.53 45.36 -8.53
C VAL A 406 -8.92 45.87 -8.94
N LYS A 407 -8.94 46.81 -9.90
CA LYS A 407 -10.15 47.14 -10.64
C LYS A 407 -10.37 46.08 -11.71
N ILE A 408 -11.51 45.41 -11.64
CA ILE A 408 -11.94 44.47 -12.67
C ILE A 408 -12.78 45.28 -13.66
N GLU A 409 -12.16 45.63 -14.79
CA GLU A 409 -12.86 46.25 -15.92
C GLU A 409 -13.29 45.13 -16.89
N PRO A 410 -14.60 44.85 -17.03
CA PRO A 410 -15.08 43.82 -17.93
C PRO A 410 -14.67 44.13 -19.38
N VAL A 411 -14.02 43.17 -20.04
CA VAL A 411 -13.54 43.33 -21.43
C VAL A 411 -14.60 42.86 -22.45
N SER A 412 -15.60 42.11 -22.01
CA SER A 412 -16.63 41.50 -22.83
C SER A 412 -18.01 41.62 -22.19
N ASP A 413 -19.04 41.45 -23.03
CA ASP A 413 -20.45 41.46 -22.64
C ASP A 413 -20.84 40.34 -21.65
N VAL A 414 -20.07 39.24 -21.64
CA VAL A 414 -20.16 38.17 -20.63
C VAL A 414 -18.75 37.82 -20.19
N VAL A 415 -18.49 37.87 -18.89
CA VAL A 415 -17.20 37.52 -18.27
C VAL A 415 -17.41 36.32 -17.34
N ASP A 416 -16.67 35.23 -17.59
CA ASP A 416 -16.59 34.10 -16.66
C ASP A 416 -15.60 34.43 -15.53
N LEU A 417 -16.14 34.57 -14.32
CA LEU A 417 -15.33 34.89 -13.15
C LEU A 417 -14.44 33.73 -12.73
N ALA A 418 -14.73 32.49 -13.12
CA ALA A 418 -13.85 31.36 -12.83
C ALA A 418 -12.53 31.47 -13.60
N GLU A 419 -12.59 31.83 -14.89
CA GLU A 419 -11.39 32.07 -15.71
C GLU A 419 -10.62 33.30 -15.21
N THR A 420 -11.35 34.36 -14.87
CA THR A 420 -10.76 35.60 -14.34
C THR A 420 -10.06 35.35 -13.00
N ALA A 421 -10.68 34.56 -12.11
CA ALA A 421 -10.12 34.19 -10.81
C ALA A 421 -8.87 33.31 -10.95
N ALA A 422 -8.90 32.34 -11.88
CA ALA A 422 -7.73 31.52 -12.21
C ALA A 422 -6.55 32.36 -12.72
N GLY A 423 -6.80 33.33 -13.61
CA GLY A 423 -5.79 34.26 -14.11
C GLY A 423 -5.19 35.18 -13.03
N LEU A 424 -5.95 35.47 -11.98
CA LEU A 424 -5.52 36.28 -10.84
C LEU A 424 -4.96 35.44 -9.67
N GLY A 425 -5.00 34.11 -9.76
CA GLY A 425 -4.55 33.20 -8.70
C GLY A 425 -5.34 33.34 -7.40
N VAL A 426 -6.65 33.56 -7.50
CA VAL A 426 -7.58 33.68 -6.36
C VAL A 426 -8.75 32.71 -6.50
N PRO A 427 -9.39 32.27 -5.40
CA PRO A 427 -10.60 31.47 -5.48
C PRO A 427 -11.76 32.24 -6.15
N CYS A 428 -12.53 31.57 -7.01
CA CYS A 428 -13.66 32.17 -7.73
C CYS A 428 -14.72 32.76 -6.77
N GLU A 429 -15.00 32.05 -5.68
CA GLU A 429 -15.94 32.48 -4.64
C GLU A 429 -15.55 33.83 -4.04
N THR A 430 -14.27 34.03 -3.73
CA THR A 430 -13.74 35.31 -3.21
C THR A 430 -13.93 36.45 -4.21
N LEU A 431 -13.82 36.16 -5.51
CA LEU A 431 -14.05 37.15 -6.57
C LEU A 431 -15.53 37.52 -6.70
N VAL A 432 -16.42 36.51 -6.63
CA VAL A 432 -17.87 36.67 -6.67
C VAL A 432 -18.35 37.47 -5.46
N GLU A 433 -17.91 37.15 -4.24
CA GLU A 433 -18.26 37.87 -3.01
C GLU A 433 -17.87 39.35 -3.09
N ARG A 434 -16.65 39.65 -3.53
CA ARG A 434 -16.18 41.03 -3.75
C ARG A 434 -17.06 41.80 -4.74
N LEU A 435 -17.36 41.19 -5.87
CA LEU A 435 -18.15 41.83 -6.93
C LEU A 435 -19.64 41.94 -6.56
N ALA A 436 -20.12 41.15 -5.59
CA ALA A 436 -21.45 41.29 -5.04
C ALA A 436 -21.60 42.58 -4.20
N GLU A 437 -20.53 43.00 -3.52
CA GLU A 437 -20.52 44.25 -2.75
C GLU A 437 -20.48 45.50 -3.63
N SER A 438 -19.78 45.43 -4.78
CA SER A 438 -19.66 46.55 -5.73
C SER A 438 -19.50 46.05 -7.17
N PRO A 439 -20.61 45.74 -7.88
CA PRO A 439 -20.54 45.27 -9.25
C PRO A 439 -20.13 46.40 -10.21
N PRO A 440 -19.43 46.10 -11.32
CA PRO A 440 -19.08 47.09 -12.33
C PRO A 440 -20.33 47.74 -12.91
N LYS A 441 -20.27 49.06 -13.14
CA LYS A 441 -21.41 49.82 -13.66
C LYS A 441 -21.85 49.26 -15.02
N GLY A 442 -23.14 48.92 -15.16
CA GLY A 442 -23.70 48.34 -16.38
C GLY A 442 -23.55 46.82 -16.52
N TYR A 443 -23.14 46.14 -15.45
CA TYR A 443 -23.06 44.68 -15.38
C TYR A 443 -23.85 44.14 -14.18
N LEU A 444 -24.48 42.98 -14.37
CA LEU A 444 -25.13 42.22 -13.32
C LEU A 444 -24.31 40.97 -12.99
N LEU A 445 -24.10 40.76 -11.70
CA LEU A 445 -23.55 39.51 -11.18
C LEU A 445 -24.65 38.44 -11.09
N ALA A 446 -24.42 37.31 -11.76
CA ALA A 446 -25.33 36.17 -11.82
C ALA A 446 -24.55 34.85 -11.69
N GLY A 447 -24.47 34.31 -10.47
CA GLY A 447 -23.62 33.17 -10.16
C GLY A 447 -22.14 33.53 -10.36
N LYS A 448 -21.45 32.78 -11.22
CA LYS A 448 -20.05 33.02 -11.60
C LYS A 448 -19.86 33.93 -12.82
N TYR A 449 -20.92 34.60 -13.30
CA TYR A 449 -20.85 35.47 -14.48
C TYR A 449 -21.11 36.93 -14.14
N LEU A 450 -20.33 37.82 -14.76
CA LEU A 450 -20.71 39.23 -14.96
C LEU A 450 -21.28 39.37 -16.37
N ILE A 451 -22.53 39.82 -16.46
CA ILE A 451 -23.26 39.95 -17.73
C ILE A 451 -23.64 41.42 -17.93
N SER A 452 -23.36 41.98 -19.10
CA SER A 452 -23.71 43.37 -19.41
C SER A 452 -25.24 43.56 -19.50
N GLU A 453 -25.72 44.75 -19.16
CA GLU A 453 -27.16 45.09 -19.25
C GLU A 453 -27.75 44.87 -20.65
N ARG A 454 -26.92 45.04 -21.69
CA ARG A 454 -27.29 44.74 -23.08
C ARG A 454 -27.59 43.25 -23.24
N THR A 455 -26.69 42.39 -22.81
CA THR A 455 -26.85 40.94 -22.92
C THR A 455 -27.98 40.44 -22.03
N ILE A 456 -28.16 41.01 -20.83
CA ILE A 456 -29.32 40.69 -19.97
C ILE A 456 -30.64 40.95 -20.70
N SER A 457 -30.73 42.07 -21.42
CA SER A 457 -31.92 42.41 -22.20
C SER A 457 -32.19 41.36 -23.29
N GLU A 458 -31.13 40.87 -23.94
CA GLU A 458 -31.21 39.81 -24.94
C GLU A 458 -31.60 38.45 -24.33
N LEU A 459 -31.00 38.07 -23.19
CA LEU A 459 -31.36 36.88 -22.44
C LEU A 459 -32.83 36.91 -22.01
N ARG A 460 -33.32 38.05 -21.52
CA ARG A 460 -34.75 38.23 -21.18
C ARG A 460 -35.67 38.08 -22.39
N ARG A 461 -35.25 38.54 -23.58
CA ARG A 461 -36.00 38.34 -24.83
C ARG A 461 -36.08 36.85 -25.17
N ILE A 462 -34.97 36.11 -25.07
CA ILE A 462 -34.96 34.66 -25.27
C ILE A 462 -35.93 33.96 -24.32
N LEU A 463 -35.91 34.32 -23.03
CA LEU A 463 -36.79 33.76 -22.01
C LEU A 463 -38.28 34.13 -22.18
N SER A 464 -38.59 35.19 -22.94
CA SER A 464 -39.98 35.54 -23.28
C SER A 464 -40.57 34.66 -24.38
N THR A 465 -39.71 34.09 -25.24
CA THR A 465 -40.11 33.29 -26.40
C THR A 465 -39.93 31.80 -26.18
N GLU A 466 -38.94 31.40 -25.39
CA GLU A 466 -38.58 29.99 -25.17
C GLU A 466 -38.90 29.55 -23.75
N ARG A 467 -39.40 28.32 -23.61
CA ARG A 467 -39.68 27.69 -22.30
C ARG A 467 -38.92 26.38 -22.08
N SER A 468 -38.37 25.77 -23.13
CA SER A 468 -37.56 24.56 -23.00
C SER A 468 -36.16 24.89 -22.47
N LEU A 469 -35.75 24.25 -21.38
CA LEU A 469 -34.41 24.45 -20.80
C LEU A 469 -33.31 24.12 -21.81
N GLY A 470 -33.43 23.03 -22.57
CA GLY A 470 -32.43 22.67 -23.58
C GLY A 470 -32.25 23.74 -24.68
N ALA A 471 -33.34 24.32 -25.19
CA ALA A 471 -33.28 25.40 -26.18
C ALA A 471 -32.71 26.71 -25.58
N ILE A 472 -33.01 26.97 -24.30
CA ILE A 472 -32.46 28.11 -23.56
C ILE A 472 -30.96 27.91 -23.33
N GLU A 473 -30.51 26.70 -22.96
CA GLU A 473 -29.10 26.36 -22.76
C GLU A 473 -28.27 26.59 -24.02
N GLU A 474 -28.76 26.17 -25.18
CA GLU A 474 -28.08 26.37 -26.46
C GLU A 474 -27.92 27.86 -26.77
N LYS A 475 -28.99 28.65 -26.62
CA LYS A 475 -28.98 30.10 -26.89
C LYS A 475 -28.14 30.88 -25.87
N PHE A 476 -28.17 30.49 -24.59
CA PHE A 476 -27.34 31.12 -23.55
C PHE A 476 -25.86 30.81 -23.75
N ARG A 477 -25.53 29.58 -24.16
CA ARG A 477 -24.15 29.18 -24.48
C ARG A 477 -23.60 29.96 -25.68
N ALA A 478 -24.42 30.22 -26.69
CA ALA A 478 -24.04 31.07 -27.84
C ALA A 478 -23.68 32.52 -27.43
N LEU A 479 -24.22 32.99 -26.31
CA LEU A 479 -23.93 34.30 -25.72
C LEU A 479 -22.80 34.24 -24.66
N GLY A 480 -22.16 33.08 -24.46
CA GLY A 480 -21.05 32.91 -23.53
C GLY A 480 -21.43 32.45 -22.11
N VAL A 481 -22.70 32.09 -21.86
CA VAL A 481 -23.17 31.58 -20.57
C VAL A 481 -23.29 30.06 -20.62
N ALA A 482 -22.32 29.35 -20.05
CA ALA A 482 -22.31 27.89 -20.04
C ALA A 482 -23.16 27.29 -18.90
N ASP A 483 -23.12 27.90 -17.71
CA ASP A 483 -23.93 27.49 -16.55
C ASP A 483 -25.16 28.39 -16.39
N VAL A 484 -26.31 27.86 -16.81
CA VAL A 484 -27.52 28.65 -17.09
C VAL A 484 -28.42 28.77 -15.85
N ILE A 485 -28.41 27.80 -14.95
CA ILE A 485 -29.33 27.74 -13.80
C ILE A 485 -29.14 28.91 -12.82
N PRO A 486 -27.90 29.29 -12.43
CA PRO A 486 -27.69 30.45 -11.57
C PRO A 486 -28.15 31.76 -12.22
N VAL A 487 -27.97 31.88 -13.53
CA VAL A 487 -28.39 33.07 -14.30
C VAL A 487 -29.91 33.17 -14.38
N LEU A 488 -30.60 32.07 -14.68
CA LEU A 488 -32.07 32.00 -14.64
C LEU A 488 -32.62 32.40 -13.27
N THR A 489 -32.03 31.85 -12.21
CA THR A 489 -32.44 32.14 -10.83
C THR A 489 -32.30 33.63 -10.53
N ARG A 490 -31.19 34.25 -10.95
CA ARG A 490 -30.94 35.69 -10.77
C ARG A 490 -31.89 36.56 -11.58
N LEU A 491 -32.30 36.11 -12.77
CA LEU A 491 -33.26 36.78 -13.64
C LEU A 491 -34.72 36.57 -13.23
N GLY A 492 -34.99 35.83 -12.15
CA GLY A 492 -36.34 35.60 -11.63
C GLY A 492 -37.06 34.43 -12.28
N TYR A 493 -36.34 33.43 -12.77
CA TYR A 493 -36.91 32.20 -13.33
C TYR A 493 -36.53 30.99 -12.46
N SER A 494 -37.31 29.91 -12.57
CA SER A 494 -37.08 28.62 -11.94
C SER A 494 -37.23 27.51 -12.95
N VAL A 495 -36.48 26.42 -12.77
CA VAL A 495 -36.54 25.24 -13.63
C VAL A 495 -37.47 24.21 -12.99
N ARG A 496 -38.47 23.74 -13.75
CA ARG A 496 -39.31 22.60 -13.40
C ARG A 496 -38.85 21.39 -14.20
N TRP A 497 -38.38 20.38 -13.48
CA TRP A 497 -37.97 19.11 -14.07
C TRP A 497 -39.20 18.21 -14.30
N THR A 498 -39.48 17.83 -15.53
CA THR A 498 -40.52 16.83 -15.86
C THR A 498 -39.95 15.46 -16.24
N GLY A 499 -38.62 15.33 -16.27
CA GLY A 499 -37.87 14.11 -16.55
C GLY A 499 -36.38 14.27 -16.22
N LEU A 500 -35.56 13.26 -16.55
CA LEU A 500 -34.11 13.23 -16.26
C LEU A 500 -33.24 13.96 -17.30
N SER A 501 -33.82 14.42 -18.42
CA SER A 501 -33.07 15.10 -19.49
C SER A 501 -33.33 16.61 -19.49
N PRO A 502 -32.31 17.47 -19.73
CA PRO A 502 -32.50 18.91 -19.84
C PRO A 502 -33.52 19.34 -20.88
N GLY A 503 -33.69 18.57 -21.97
CA GLY A 503 -34.70 18.81 -23.00
C GLY A 503 -36.16 18.63 -22.52
N SER A 504 -36.37 17.91 -21.43
CA SER A 504 -37.69 17.73 -20.79
C SER A 504 -37.99 18.74 -19.69
N ALA A 505 -37.03 19.58 -19.31
CA ALA A 505 -37.23 20.58 -18.26
C ALA A 505 -37.80 21.88 -18.84
N GLU A 506 -38.74 22.48 -18.10
CA GLU A 506 -39.36 23.76 -18.46
C GLU A 506 -38.88 24.89 -17.55
N VAL A 507 -38.65 26.05 -18.14
CA VAL A 507 -38.28 27.28 -17.43
C VAL A 507 -39.53 28.13 -17.21
N LEU A 508 -39.80 28.45 -15.94
CA LEU A 508 -40.96 29.20 -15.50
C LEU A 508 -40.53 30.50 -14.82
N LYS A 509 -41.22 31.59 -15.12
CA LYS A 509 -41.03 32.85 -14.42
C LYS A 509 -41.57 32.71 -13.00
N LYS A 510 -40.78 33.14 -12.00
CA LYS A 510 -41.19 33.19 -10.59
C LYS A 510 -42.22 34.29 -10.37
#